data_AF-A0A957A8Y0-F1
#
_entry.id   AF-A0A957A8Y0-F1
#
_cell.length_a   1.000
_cell.length_b   1.000
_cell.length_c   1.000
_cell.angle_alpha   90.00
_cell.angle_beta   90.00
_cell.angle_gamma   90.00
#
_symmetry.space_group_name_H-M   'P 1'
#
loop_
_entity.id
_entity.type
_entity.pdbx_description
1 polymer ?
#
loop_
_entity_poly.entity_id
_entity_poly.type
_entity_poly.pdbx_seq_one_letter_code
_entity_poly.pdbx_strand_id
1 'polypeptide(L)'
;MSQASEALSDVFREEHGRILATLIRSCGDFDLAEDALQDAVATAADRWERDGVPDNPGAWLTTAARRKAIDRIRRDQRFAAKLDALGAL
;
A
#
# COMPACT_ATOMS: atom_id res chain seq x y z
N MET A 1 -24.20 -2.02 -5.32
CA MET A 1 -22.74 -1.85 -5.18
C MET A 1 -22.24 -1.21 -6.46
N SER A 2 -21.21 -0.36 -6.39
CA SER A 2 -20.57 0.24 -7.58
C SER A 2 -19.72 -0.82 -8.29
N GLN A 3 -19.59 -0.74 -9.63
CA GLN A 3 -18.68 -1.58 -10.41
C GLN A 3 -17.25 -1.55 -9.83
N ALA A 4 -16.80 -0.37 -9.36
CA ALA A 4 -15.48 -0.21 -8.76
C ALA A 4 -15.36 -0.98 -7.43
N SER A 5 -16.42 -0.96 -6.61
CA SER A 5 -16.46 -1.69 -5.34
C SER A 5 -16.49 -3.21 -5.55
N GLU A 6 -17.19 -3.69 -6.58
CA GLU A 6 -17.23 -5.10 -6.95
C GLU A 6 -15.86 -5.57 -7.45
N ALA A 7 -15.25 -4.85 -8.40
CA ALA A 7 -13.92 -5.17 -8.91
C ALA A 7 -12.84 -5.17 -7.82
N LEU A 8 -12.92 -4.24 -6.86
CA LEU A 8 -12.00 -4.20 -5.72
C LEU A 8 -12.19 -5.39 -4.78
N SER A 9 -13.43 -5.76 -4.48
CA SER A 9 -13.74 -6.94 -3.67
C SER A 9 -13.23 -8.23 -4.33
N ASP A 10 -13.40 -8.37 -5.64
CA ASP A 10 -12.98 -9.55 -6.40
C ASP A 10 -11.46 -9.69 -6.38
N VAL A 11 -10.73 -8.64 -6.79
CA VAL A 11 -9.26 -8.66 -6.76
C VAL A 11 -8.72 -8.84 -5.35
N PHE A 12 -9.33 -8.24 -4.32
CA PHE A 12 -8.89 -8.44 -2.95
C PHE A 12 -9.07 -9.91 -2.54
N ARG A 13 -10.23 -10.51 -2.81
CA ARG A 13 -10.49 -11.92 -2.51
C ARG A 13 -9.50 -12.85 -3.21
N GLU A 14 -9.18 -12.58 -4.47
CA GLU A 14 -8.34 -13.44 -5.31
C GLU A 14 -6.83 -13.25 -5.06
N GLU A 15 -6.37 -12.01 -4.86
CA GLU A 15 -4.95 -11.68 -4.91
C GLU A 15 -4.34 -11.20 -3.59
N HIS A 16 -5.14 -10.87 -2.55
CA HIS A 16 -4.61 -10.25 -1.31
C HIS A 16 -3.40 -10.99 -0.73
N GLY A 17 -3.48 -12.33 -0.60
CA GLY A 17 -2.42 -13.13 0.01
C GLY A 17 -1.12 -13.09 -0.81
N ARG A 18 -1.23 -13.09 -2.15
CA ARG A 18 -0.07 -13.00 -3.05
C ARG A 18 0.57 -11.61 -3.01
N ILE A 19 -0.24 -10.56 -2.96
CA ILE A 19 0.23 -9.18 -2.87
C ILE A 19 0.95 -8.99 -1.52
N LEU A 20 0.32 -9.41 -0.42
CA LEU A 20 0.89 -9.31 0.92
C LEU A 20 2.21 -10.07 1.04
N ALA A 21 2.27 -11.33 0.57
CA ALA A 21 3.51 -12.11 0.56
C ALA A 21 4.64 -11.44 -0.23
N THR A 22 4.30 -10.79 -1.36
CA THR A 22 5.25 -10.03 -2.17
C THR A 22 5.78 -8.81 -1.41
N LEU A 23 4.90 -8.08 -0.74
CA LEU A 23 5.26 -6.91 0.07
C LEU A 23 6.14 -7.30 1.24
N ILE A 24 5.78 -8.34 2.01
CA ILE A 24 6.58 -8.88 3.13
C ILE A 24 7.98 -9.22 2.64
N ARG A 25 8.11 -9.97 1.53
CA ARG A 25 9.41 -10.33 0.97
C ARG A 25 10.24 -9.09 0.59
N SER A 26 9.60 -8.03 0.09
CA SER A 26 10.30 -6.83 -0.38
C SER A 26 10.65 -5.83 0.72
N CYS A 27 9.83 -5.75 1.77
CA CYS A 27 9.97 -4.78 2.85
C CYS A 27 10.65 -5.38 4.10
N GLY A 28 10.60 -6.71 4.27
CA GLY A 28 11.16 -7.42 5.43
C GLY A 28 10.36 -7.25 6.71
N ASP A 29 9.16 -6.68 6.64
CA ASP A 29 8.32 -6.30 7.78
C ASP A 29 6.85 -6.61 7.44
N PHE A 30 6.20 -7.41 8.30
CA PHE A 30 4.82 -7.85 8.11
C PHE A 30 3.83 -6.73 8.37
N ASP A 31 3.98 -6.02 9.50
CA ASP A 31 3.05 -4.97 9.92
C ASP A 31 3.08 -3.83 8.90
N LEU A 32 4.27 -3.43 8.45
CA LEU A 32 4.42 -2.44 7.39
C LEU A 32 3.75 -2.87 6.08
N ALA A 33 3.86 -4.15 5.73
CA ALA A 33 3.28 -4.68 4.50
C ALA A 33 1.75 -4.72 4.56
N GLU A 34 1.18 -5.10 5.70
CA GLU A 34 -0.27 -5.09 5.93
C GLU A 34 -0.82 -3.67 5.88
N ASP A 35 -0.25 -2.74 6.65
CA ASP A 35 -0.65 -1.33 6.65
C ASP A 35 -0.61 -0.73 5.24
N ALA A 36 0.48 -0.97 4.52
CA ALA A 36 0.66 -0.43 3.17
C ALA A 36 -0.35 -1.00 2.16
N LEU A 37 -0.73 -2.28 2.31
CA LEU A 37 -1.77 -2.90 1.48
C LEU A 37 -3.15 -2.32 1.81
N GLN A 38 -3.50 -2.18 3.09
CA GLN A 38 -4.76 -1.60 3.51
C GLN A 38 -4.91 -0.16 3.01
N ASP A 39 -3.86 0.65 3.14
CA ASP A 39 -3.83 2.01 2.61
C ASP A 39 -3.99 2.04 1.07
N ALA A 40 -3.43 1.05 0.35
CA ALA A 40 -3.57 0.92 -1.09
C ALA A 40 -5.01 0.58 -1.49
N VAL A 41 -5.66 -0.34 -0.76
CA VAL A 41 -7.07 -0.70 -0.94
C VAL A 41 -7.98 0.51 -0.67
N ALA A 42 -7.73 1.26 0.41
CA ALA A 42 -8.48 2.49 0.70
C ALA A 42 -8.31 3.54 -0.42
N THR A 43 -7.11 3.65 -0.98
CA THR A 43 -6.85 4.55 -2.12
C THR A 43 -7.57 4.05 -3.39
N ALA A 44 -7.62 2.74 -3.62
CA ALA A 44 -8.35 2.16 -4.74
C ALA A 44 -9.85 2.43 -4.63
N ALA A 45 -10.44 2.32 -3.43
CA ALA A 45 -11.86 2.56 -3.22
C ALA A 45 -12.28 3.98 -3.68
N ASP A 46 -11.54 5.02 -3.27
CA ASP A 46 -11.81 6.40 -3.74
C ASP A 46 -11.49 6.56 -5.23
N ARG A 47 -10.32 6.07 -5.66
CA ARG A 47 -9.80 6.40 -6.98
C ARG A 47 -10.53 5.67 -8.09
N TRP A 48 -10.88 4.41 -7.92
CA TRP A 48 -11.53 3.63 -8.97
C TRP A 48 -12.98 4.05 -9.16
N GLU A 49 -13.65 4.59 -8.13
CA GLU A 49 -14.96 5.21 -8.29
C GLU A 49 -14.91 6.46 -9.16
N ARG A 50 -13.88 7.30 -8.99
CA ARG A 50 -13.72 8.55 -9.75
C ARG A 50 -13.12 8.35 -11.14
N ASP A 51 -12.04 7.57 -11.22
CA ASP A 51 -11.17 7.47 -12.40
C ASP A 51 -11.42 6.18 -13.19
N GLY A 52 -12.24 5.26 -12.68
CA GLY A 52 -12.49 3.94 -13.26
C GLY A 52 -11.53 2.85 -12.75
N VAL A 53 -11.92 1.59 -12.96
CA VAL A 53 -11.11 0.42 -12.60
C VAL A 53 -9.95 0.28 -13.60
N PRO A 54 -8.69 0.14 -13.15
CA PRO A 54 -7.55 -0.09 -14.04
C PRO A 54 -7.65 -1.42 -14.79
N ASP A 55 -7.05 -1.50 -15.98
CA ASP A 55 -7.00 -2.74 -16.80
C ASP A 55 -6.38 -3.94 -16.05
N ASN A 56 -5.45 -3.67 -15.11
CA ASN A 56 -4.87 -4.67 -14.22
C ASN A 56 -4.94 -4.19 -12.76
N PRO A 57 -6.03 -4.51 -12.04
CA PRO A 57 -6.23 -3.98 -10.69
C PRO A 57 -5.27 -4.60 -9.65
N GLY A 58 -4.90 -5.88 -9.79
CA GLY A 58 -3.92 -6.55 -8.91
C GLY A 58 -2.51 -5.95 -9.00
N ALA A 59 -2.03 -5.68 -10.23
CA ALA A 59 -0.75 -4.99 -10.44
C ALA A 59 -0.79 -3.54 -9.94
N TRP A 60 -1.94 -2.87 -10.09
CA TRP A 60 -2.14 -1.53 -9.55
C TRP A 60 -2.03 -1.52 -8.02
N LEU A 61 -2.73 -2.42 -7.33
CA LEU A 61 -2.69 -2.54 -5.86
C LEU A 61 -1.28 -2.87 -5.36
N THR A 62 -0.61 -3.84 -5.99
CA THR A 62 0.77 -4.19 -5.64
C THR A 62 1.71 -2.99 -5.72
N THR A 63 1.59 -2.21 -6.81
CA THR A 63 2.42 -1.03 -7.03
C THR A 63 2.09 0.08 -6.04
N ALA A 64 0.81 0.35 -5.79
CA ALA A 64 0.34 1.36 -4.85
C ALA A 64 0.80 1.04 -3.43
N ALA A 65 0.63 -0.20 -2.98
CA ALA A 65 1.07 -0.66 -1.66
C ALA A 65 2.58 -0.55 -1.50
N ARG A 66 3.35 -1.00 -2.51
CA ARG A 66 4.83 -0.89 -2.47
C ARG A 66 5.29 0.56 -2.33
N ARG A 67 4.67 1.50 -3.04
CA ARG A 67 4.99 2.94 -2.92
C ARG A 67 4.71 3.45 -1.51
N LYS A 68 3.55 3.09 -0.94
CA LYS A 68 3.17 3.48 0.42
C LYS A 68 4.15 2.93 1.48
N ALA A 69 4.57 1.68 1.35
CA ALA A 69 5.59 1.10 2.23
C ALA A 69 6.93 1.85 2.14
N ILE A 70 7.40 2.15 0.93
CA ILE A 70 8.62 2.94 0.70
C ILE A 70 8.50 4.33 1.32
N ASP A 71 7.35 5.00 1.15
CA ASP A 71 7.13 6.33 1.69
C ASP A 71 7.09 6.33 3.22
N ARG A 72 6.56 5.26 3.84
CA ARG A 72 6.64 5.06 5.30
C ARG A 72 8.09 4.90 5.77
N ILE A 73 8.86 4.00 5.15
CA ILE A 73 10.28 3.81 5.47
C ILE A 73 11.05 5.14 5.38
N ARG A 74 10.83 5.91 4.31
CA ARG A 74 11.47 7.22 4.12
C ARG A 74 11.05 8.23 5.18
N ARG A 75 9.79 8.23 5.60
CA ARG A 75 9.31 9.09 6.69
C ARG A 75 9.97 8.74 8.02
N ASP A 76 10.07 7.46 8.34
CA ASP A 76 10.64 6.98 9.59
C ASP A 76 12.15 7.28 9.66
N GLN A 77 12.87 7.11 8.54
CA GLN A 77 14.28 7.52 8.42
C GLN A 77 14.48 9.03 8.63
N ARG A 78 13.64 9.87 8.00
CA ARG A 78 13.70 11.33 8.18
C ARG A 78 13.40 11.74 9.62
N PHE A 79 12.46 11.06 10.27
CA PHE A 79 12.14 11.30 11.66
C PHE A 79 13.31 10.96 12.58
N ALA A 80 13.93 9.78 12.39
CA ALA A 80 15.11 9.37 13.14
C ALA A 80 16.29 10.37 12.96
N ALA A 81 16.58 10.80 11.74
CA ALA A 81 17.63 11.78 11.47
C ALA A 81 17.38 13.13 12.16
N LYS A 82 16.10 13.56 12.25
CA LYS A 82 15.73 14.79 12.96
C LYS A 82 15.88 14.65 14.47
N LEU A 83 15.56 13.49 15.03
CA LEU A 83 15.77 13.22 16.46
C LEU A 83 17.25 13.22 16.83
N ASP A 84 18.10 12.61 16.01
CA ASP A 84 19.56 12.61 16.21
C ASP A 84 20.12 14.05 16.20
N ALA A 85 19.70 14.86 15.22
CA ALA A 85 20.10 16.26 15.13
C ALA A 85 19.66 17.12 16.33
N LEU A 86 18.52 16.79 16.96
CA LEU A 86 18.05 17.47 18.18
C LEU A 86 18.79 17.01 19.43
N GLY A 87 19.18 15.73 19.51
CA GLY A 87 19.94 15.18 20.63
C GLY A 87 21.41 15.57 20.64
N ALA A 88 21.94 16.03 19.50
CA ALA A 88 23.30 16.54 19.35
C ALA A 88 23.46 18.03 19.73
N LEU A 89 22.38 18.71 20.14
CA LEU A 89 22.36 20.10 20.63
C LEU A 89 22.46 20.16 22.15
#